data_AF-A0A954R9M7-F1
#
_entry.id   AF-A0A954R9M7-F1
#
_cell.length_a   1.000
_cell.length_b   1.000
_cell.length_c   1.000
_cell.angle_alpha   90.00
_cell.angle_beta   90.00
_cell.angle_gamma   90.00
#
_symmetry.space_group_name_H-M   'P 1'
#
loop_
_entity.id
_entity.type
_entity.pdbx_description
1 polymer ?
#
loop_
_entity_poly.entity_id
_entity_poly.type
_entity_poly.pdbx_seq_one_letter_code
_entity_poly.pdbx_strand_id
1 'polypeptide(L)'
;MNFRKRQHAFTLVELLVVIAIIGVLVAMLLPAVQAAREAARRSSCSNNMKQLGLALHNYHDTYKALPAGAWMFNAAGAGSTSCTTGNGRRAPWTVSILPFIEQNNIYDKVDFTKSWDNGVHSALRTTHIEAFKCPSDVPYPNQAYG
;
A
#
# COMPACT_ATOMS: atom_id res chain seq x y z
N MET A 1 4.26 15.50 -65.83
CA MET A 1 3.75 14.11 -65.68
C MET A 1 2.91 14.01 -64.41
N ASN A 2 1.59 13.84 -64.55
CA ASN A 2 0.70 13.64 -63.40
C ASN A 2 0.52 12.13 -63.15
N PHE A 3 1.12 11.62 -62.07
CA PHE A 3 0.86 10.27 -61.58
C PHE A 3 -0.53 10.23 -60.94
N ARG A 4 -1.53 9.75 -61.70
CA ARG A 4 -2.85 9.40 -61.16
C ARG A 4 -2.68 8.29 -60.11
N LYS A 5 -2.72 8.64 -58.82
CA LYS A 5 -2.83 7.66 -57.73
C LYS A 5 -4.14 6.88 -57.93
N ARG A 6 -4.04 5.59 -58.24
CA ARG A 6 -5.19 4.67 -58.21
C ARG A 6 -5.67 4.60 -56.76
N GLN A 7 -6.84 5.15 -56.48
CA GLN A 7 -7.50 4.91 -55.21
C GLN A 7 -8.19 3.56 -55.28
N HIS A 8 -7.69 2.60 -54.50
CA HIS A 8 -8.40 1.34 -54.27
C HIS A 8 -9.61 1.64 -53.39
N ALA A 9 -10.81 1.50 -53.96
CA ALA A 9 -12.04 1.53 -53.18
C ALA A 9 -12.14 0.19 -52.42
N PHE A 10 -12.15 0.25 -51.08
CA PHE A 10 -12.35 -0.91 -50.23
C PHE A 10 -13.75 -1.47 -50.44
N THR A 11 -13.85 -2.79 -50.59
CA THR A 11 -15.16 -3.45 -50.61
C THR A 11 -15.72 -3.51 -49.19
N LEU A 12 -17.05 -3.38 -49.05
CA LEU A 12 -17.72 -3.45 -47.74
C LEU A 12 -17.36 -4.74 -46.99
N VAL A 13 -17.17 -5.84 -47.73
CA VAL A 13 -16.79 -7.15 -47.21
C VAL A 13 -15.40 -7.15 -46.58
N GLU A 14 -14.40 -6.54 -47.22
CA GLU A 14 -13.05 -6.44 -46.66
C GLU A 14 -13.04 -5.68 -45.33
N LEU A 15 -13.79 -4.58 -45.24
CA LEU A 15 -13.92 -3.82 -44.00
C LEU A 15 -14.59 -4.66 -42.89
N LEU A 16 -15.63 -5.41 -43.25
CA LEU A 16 -16.40 -6.26 -42.32
C LEU A 16 -15.54 -7.37 -41.72
N VAL A 17 -14.70 -8.03 -42.52
CA VAL A 17 -13.78 -9.08 -42.02
C VAL A 17 -12.77 -8.51 -41.04
N VAL A 18 -12.22 -7.32 -41.31
CA VAL A 18 -11.22 -6.69 -40.44
C VAL A 18 -11.81 -6.35 -39.07
N ILE A 19 -13.01 -5.75 -39.02
CA ILE A 19 -13.65 -5.45 -37.74
C ILE A 19 -14.02 -6.72 -36.97
N ALA A 20 -14.40 -7.80 -37.67
CA ALA A 20 -14.69 -9.09 -37.04
C ALA A 20 -13.44 -9.69 -36.37
N ILE A 21 -12.29 -9.66 -37.05
CA ILE A 21 -11.02 -10.15 -36.49
C ILE A 21 -10.60 -9.29 -35.28
N ILE A 22 -10.65 -7.97 -35.38
CA ILE A 22 -10.34 -7.06 -34.25
C ILE A 22 -11.28 -7.32 -33.07
N GLY A 23 -12.57 -7.50 -33.32
CA GLY A 23 -13.57 -7.79 -32.29
C GLY A 23 -13.27 -9.07 -31.52
N VAL A 24 -12.88 -10.15 -32.22
CA VAL A 24 -12.48 -11.42 -31.60
C VAL A 24 -11.20 -11.26 -30.76
N LEU A 25 -10.20 -10.56 -31.28
CA LEU A 25 -8.95 -10.30 -30.55
C LEU A 25 -9.22 -9.51 -29.26
N VAL A 26 -10.02 -8.45 -29.32
CA VAL A 26 -10.36 -7.63 -28.14
C VAL A 26 -11.19 -8.42 -27.12
N ALA A 27 -12.14 -9.24 -27.58
CA ALA A 27 -12.96 -10.08 -26.71
C ALA A 27 -12.13 -11.06 -25.88
N MET A 28 -11.05 -11.60 -26.43
CA MET A 28 -10.12 -12.47 -25.69
C MET A 28 -9.18 -11.69 -24.77
N LEU A 29 -8.84 -10.45 -25.10
CA LEU A 29 -7.92 -9.62 -24.32
C LEU A 29 -8.55 -9.08 -23.02
N LEU A 30 -9.83 -8.76 -23.00
CA LEU A 30 -10.53 -8.23 -21.81
C LEU A 30 -10.40 -9.10 -20.55
N PRO A 31 -10.76 -10.41 -20.57
CA PRO A 31 -10.61 -11.27 -19.40
C PRO A 31 -9.13 -11.48 -19.02
N ALA A 32 -8.22 -11.52 -20.00
CA ALA A 32 -6.78 -11.68 -19.75
C ALA A 32 -6.17 -10.46 -19.05
N VAL A 33 -6.57 -9.23 -19.42
CA VAL A 33 -6.04 -7.99 -18.81
C VAL A 33 -6.43 -7.88 -17.34
N GLN A 34 -7.62 -8.35 -16.95
CA GLN A 34 -8.07 -8.32 -15.55
C GLN A 34 -7.28 -9.33 -14.71
N ALA A 35 -7.08 -10.55 -15.22
CA ALA A 35 -6.24 -11.55 -14.58
C ALA A 35 -4.80 -11.04 -14.40
N ALA A 36 -4.23 -10.40 -15.42
CA ALA A 36 -2.90 -9.79 -15.35
C ALA A 36 -2.83 -8.65 -14.33
N ARG A 37 -3.84 -7.77 -14.28
CA ARG A 37 -3.92 -6.69 -13.28
C ARG A 37 -3.99 -7.22 -11.86
N GLU A 38 -4.79 -8.26 -11.63
CA GLU A 38 -4.90 -8.86 -10.31
C GLU A 38 -3.61 -9.59 -9.91
N ALA A 39 -2.96 -10.29 -10.83
CA ALA A 39 -1.64 -10.88 -10.60
C ALA A 39 -0.59 -9.80 -10.23
N ALA A 40 -0.62 -8.64 -10.89
CA ALA A 40 0.26 -7.52 -10.56
C ALA A 40 -0.03 -6.97 -9.16
N ARG A 41 -1.30 -6.76 -8.78
CA ARG A 41 -1.68 -6.31 -7.42
C ARG A 41 -1.20 -7.26 -6.34
N ARG A 42 -1.37 -8.57 -6.55
CA ARG A 42 -0.88 -9.62 -5.64
C ARG A 42 0.64 -9.62 -5.54
N SER A 43 1.33 -9.42 -6.66
CA SER A 43 2.80 -9.38 -6.70
C SER A 43 3.33 -8.17 -5.91
N SER A 44 2.74 -6.99 -6.08
CA SER A 44 3.07 -5.80 -5.29
C SER A 44 2.84 -6.03 -3.80
N CYS A 45 1.70 -6.64 -3.43
CA CYS A 45 1.39 -6.98 -2.04
C CYS A 45 2.40 -7.96 -1.42
N SER A 46 2.77 -9.02 -2.15
CA SER A 46 3.81 -9.96 -1.70
C SER A 46 5.16 -9.27 -1.49
N ASN A 47 5.50 -8.31 -2.35
CA ASN A 47 6.74 -7.54 -2.21
C ASN A 47 6.70 -6.60 -1.00
N ASN A 48 5.57 -5.94 -0.74
CA ASN A 48 5.40 -5.12 0.47
C ASN A 48 5.58 -5.97 1.74
N MET A 49 4.96 -7.16 1.82
CA MET A 49 5.15 -8.06 2.96
C MET A 49 6.59 -8.53 3.13
N LYS A 50 7.31 -8.78 2.03
CA LYS A 50 8.74 -9.11 2.08
C LYS A 50 9.56 -7.95 2.63
N GLN A 51 9.27 -6.71 2.21
CA GLN A 51 9.93 -5.52 2.75
C GLN A 51 9.67 -5.37 4.25
N LEU A 52 8.45 -5.62 4.73
CA LEU A 52 8.13 -5.62 6.16
C LEU A 52 8.88 -6.71 6.92
N GLY A 53 8.96 -7.92 6.37
CA GLY A 53 9.74 -9.01 6.96
C GLY A 53 11.22 -8.67 7.07
N LEU A 54 11.80 -8.08 6.02
CA LEU A 54 13.19 -7.60 6.04
C LEU A 54 13.38 -6.49 7.08
N ALA A 55 12.46 -5.55 7.17
CA ALA A 55 12.50 -4.49 8.18
C ALA A 55 12.44 -5.04 9.61
N LEU A 56 11.61 -6.06 9.87
CA LEU A 56 11.55 -6.75 11.15
C LEU A 56 12.85 -7.47 11.49
N HIS A 57 13.48 -8.13 10.51
CA HIS A 57 14.79 -8.75 10.70
C HIS A 57 15.87 -7.71 10.98
N ASN A 58 15.91 -6.60 10.25
CA ASN A 58 16.86 -5.50 10.49
C ASN A 58 16.66 -4.86 11.88
N TYR A 59 15.41 -4.70 12.31
CA TYR A 59 15.09 -4.27 13.66
C TYR A 59 15.65 -5.25 14.70
N HIS A 60 15.40 -6.54 14.52
CA HIS A 60 15.92 -7.59 15.40
C HIS A 60 17.44 -7.62 15.42
N ASP A 61 18.12 -7.43 14.30
CA ASP A 61 19.57 -7.43 14.23
C ASP A 61 20.17 -6.25 15.00
N THR A 62 19.49 -5.10 14.99
CA THR A 62 19.89 -3.86 15.66
C THR A 62 19.59 -3.89 17.16
N TYR A 63 18.37 -4.26 17.54
CA TYR A 63 17.87 -4.17 18.93
C TYR A 63 17.88 -5.51 19.68
N LYS A 64 18.26 -6.61 19.03
CA LYS A 64 18.27 -7.98 19.56
C LYS A 64 16.91 -8.44 20.13
N ALA A 65 15.83 -7.84 19.64
CA ALA A 65 14.46 -8.12 20.01
C ALA A 65 13.54 -7.76 18.84
N LEU A 66 12.36 -8.38 18.76
CA LEU A 66 11.32 -7.94 17.84
C LEU A 66 10.59 -6.70 18.40
N PRO A 67 9.97 -5.86 17.54
CA PRO A 67 9.21 -4.71 18.02
C PRO A 67 8.11 -5.12 19.00
N ALA A 68 7.98 -4.38 20.10
CA ALA A 68 6.85 -4.55 21.00
C ALA A 68 5.55 -4.20 20.27
N GLY A 69 4.50 -5.00 20.47
CA GLY A 69 3.19 -4.77 19.83
C GLY A 69 2.63 -3.36 20.05
N ALA A 70 2.98 -2.75 21.18
CA ALA A 70 2.82 -1.32 21.40
C ALA A 70 3.84 -0.78 22.42
N TRP A 71 4.32 0.45 22.18
CA TRP A 71 5.19 1.18 23.11
C TRP A 71 4.37 1.96 24.11
N MET A 72 4.60 1.73 25.39
CA MET A 72 3.92 2.46 26.46
C MET A 72 4.68 3.76 26.77
N PHE A 73 4.00 4.90 26.64
CA PHE A 73 4.58 6.21 26.96
C PHE A 73 4.39 6.54 28.44
N ASN A 74 5.49 6.65 29.18
CA ASN A 74 5.52 7.22 30.53
C ASN A 74 5.44 8.75 30.46
N ALA A 75 4.29 9.32 30.09
CA ALA A 75 4.10 10.75 30.30
C ALA A 75 3.86 10.98 31.80
N ALA A 76 4.83 11.62 32.46
CA ALA A 76 4.80 12.02 33.86
C ALA A 76 3.41 12.55 34.24
N GLY A 77 2.76 11.90 35.21
CA GLY A 77 1.47 12.33 35.76
C GLY A 77 0.22 11.55 35.33
N ALA A 78 0.30 10.47 34.53
CA ALA A 78 -0.84 9.57 34.34
C ALA A 78 -0.58 8.21 34.98
N GLY A 79 -1.21 7.97 36.13
CA GLY A 79 -1.16 6.72 36.89
C GLY A 79 -1.94 5.56 36.26
N SER A 80 -1.86 5.37 34.94
CA SER A 80 -2.41 4.18 34.28
C SER A 80 -1.32 3.44 33.51
N THR A 81 -0.57 2.65 34.27
CA THR A 81 0.33 1.58 33.81
C THR A 81 -0.46 0.32 33.42
N SER A 82 -1.75 0.44 33.10
CA SER A 82 -2.59 -0.72 32.89
C SER A 82 -2.85 -1.00 31.42
N CYS A 83 -2.57 -2.24 31.03
CA CYS A 83 -2.95 -2.78 29.73
C CYS A 83 -4.47 -2.97 29.58
N THR A 84 -5.24 -2.86 30.68
CA THR A 84 -6.65 -3.27 30.77
C THR A 84 -7.66 -2.14 30.61
N THR A 85 -7.27 -0.87 30.80
CA THR A 85 -8.25 0.25 30.85
C THR A 85 -8.44 0.97 29.51
N GLY A 86 -7.94 0.43 28.39
CA GLY A 86 -8.07 1.04 27.05
C GLY A 86 -7.31 2.36 26.84
N ASN A 87 -6.93 3.05 27.92
CA ASN A 87 -6.23 4.33 27.93
C ASN A 87 -4.70 4.19 28.02
N GLY A 88 -4.18 3.00 27.72
CA GLY A 88 -2.75 2.76 27.65
C GLY A 88 -2.19 3.47 26.43
N ARG A 89 -1.49 4.58 26.68
CA ARG A 89 -0.80 5.43 25.72
C ARG A 89 0.18 4.61 24.88
N ARG A 90 -0.20 4.25 23.65
CA ARG A 90 0.46 3.19 22.87
C ARG A 90 0.83 3.66 21.46
N ALA A 91 2.11 3.78 21.15
CA ALA A 91 2.51 3.83 19.73
C ALA A 91 2.52 2.40 19.17
N PRO A 92 1.96 2.16 17.97
CA PRO A 92 1.95 0.84 17.37
C PRO A 92 3.38 0.41 17.02
N TRP A 93 3.60 -0.91 16.97
CA TRP A 93 4.88 -1.50 16.56
C TRP A 93 5.36 -1.02 15.18
N THR A 94 4.42 -0.63 14.32
CA THR A 94 4.68 -0.10 12.97
C THR A 94 5.55 1.15 13.00
N VAL A 95 5.45 1.97 14.05
CA VAL A 95 6.31 3.16 14.25
C VAL A 95 7.78 2.76 14.41
N SER A 96 8.05 1.64 15.07
CA SER A 96 9.41 1.18 15.37
C SER A 96 10.18 0.72 14.14
N ILE A 97 9.45 0.25 13.13
CA ILE A 97 10.05 -0.24 11.89
C ILE A 97 10.13 0.82 10.80
N LEU A 98 9.55 2.02 10.99
CA LEU A 98 9.58 3.12 10.01
C LEU A 98 11.00 3.43 9.49
N PRO A 99 12.05 3.50 10.33
CA PRO A 99 13.40 3.75 9.84
C PRO A 99 13.92 2.65 8.90
N PHE A 100 13.46 1.41 9.09
CA PHE A 100 13.87 0.23 8.32
C PHE A 100 13.05 0.01 7.05
N ILE A 101 12.02 0.83 6.82
CA ILE A 101 11.21 0.86 5.58
C ILE A 101 11.32 2.21 4.84
N GLU A 102 12.42 2.94 5.06
CA GLU A 102 12.69 4.25 4.42
C GLU A 102 11.64 5.33 4.74
N GLN A 103 10.96 5.25 5.89
CA GLN A 103 9.97 6.22 6.37
C GLN A 103 10.52 7.11 7.51
N ASN A 104 11.80 7.49 7.42
CA ASN A 104 12.46 8.36 8.41
C ASN A 104 11.76 9.72 8.57
N ASN A 105 11.24 10.28 7.47
CA ASN A 105 10.47 11.53 7.47
C ASN A 105 9.20 11.50 8.34
N ILE A 106 8.58 10.33 8.53
CA ILE A 106 7.42 10.13 9.40
C ILE A 106 7.91 9.84 10.81
N TYR A 107 8.94 9.02 10.95
CA TYR A 107 9.55 8.69 12.24
C TYR A 107 10.00 9.94 13.01
N ASP A 108 10.67 10.88 12.34
CA ASP A 108 11.19 12.11 12.94
C ASP A 108 10.08 13.05 13.47
N LYS A 109 8.85 12.89 12.98
CA LYS A 109 7.69 13.66 13.44
C LYS A 109 7.03 13.06 14.68
N VAL A 110 7.41 11.84 15.09
CA VAL A 110 6.84 11.18 16.25
C VAL A 110 7.44 11.79 17.52
N ASP A 111 6.63 12.55 18.24
CA ASP A 111 6.98 12.99 19.60
C ASP A 111 6.79 11.84 20.61
N PHE A 112 7.87 11.13 20.94
CA PHE A 112 7.88 10.03 21.91
C PHE A 112 7.64 10.47 23.37
N THR A 113 7.52 11.77 23.66
CA THR A 113 7.15 12.28 25.00
C THR A 113 5.64 12.30 25.22
N LYS A 114 4.85 12.18 24.14
CA LYS A 114 3.39 12.24 24.15
C LYS A 114 2.77 10.90 23.81
N SER A 115 1.54 10.70 24.29
CA SER A 115 0.72 9.55 23.87
C SER A 115 0.46 9.60 22.37
N TRP A 116 0.40 8.43 21.72
CA TRP A 116 -0.05 8.30 20.32
C TRP A 116 -1.45 8.90 20.08
N ASP A 117 -2.32 8.85 21.09
CA ASP A 117 -3.66 9.42 21.00
C ASP A 117 -3.68 10.95 21.09
N ASN A 118 -2.56 11.59 21.41
CA ASN A 118 -2.45 13.04 21.51
C ASN A 118 -2.74 13.71 20.16
N GLY A 119 -3.35 14.91 20.20
CA GLY A 119 -3.65 15.70 19.01
C GLY A 119 -2.41 16.03 18.16
N VAL A 120 -1.21 16.07 18.76
CA VAL A 120 0.06 16.26 18.06
C VAL A 120 0.32 15.15 17.03
N HIS A 121 -0.11 13.92 17.28
CA HIS A 121 0.07 12.79 16.35
C HIS A 121 -1.13 12.58 15.43
N SER A 122 -2.16 13.44 15.48
CA SER A 122 -3.38 13.28 14.66
C SER A 122 -3.10 13.17 13.17
N ALA A 123 -2.16 13.95 12.65
CA ALA A 123 -1.75 13.90 11.25
C ALA A 123 -0.98 12.62 10.90
N LEU A 124 -0.22 12.06 11.85
CA LEU A 124 0.54 10.82 11.64
C LEU A 124 -0.39 9.61 11.54
N ARG A 125 -1.43 9.56 12.38
CA ARG A 125 -2.46 8.50 12.37
C ARG A 125 -3.31 8.46 11.10
N THR A 126 -3.30 9.52 10.29
CA THR A 126 -4.02 9.56 9.02
C THR A 126 -3.08 9.46 7.81
N THR A 127 -1.76 9.38 8.03
CA THR A 127 -0.82 9.17 6.94
C THR A 127 -0.93 7.76 6.38
N HIS A 128 -0.96 7.67 5.05
CA HIS A 128 -1.02 6.41 4.35
C HIS A 128 0.37 6.00 3.89
N ILE A 129 0.86 4.90 4.45
CA ILE A 129 2.13 4.30 4.06
C ILE A 129 1.82 3.10 3.17
N GLU A 130 2.20 3.20 1.90
CA GLU A 130 1.94 2.15 0.91
C GLU A 130 2.57 0.80 1.28
N ALA A 131 3.70 0.81 2.01
CA ALA A 131 4.35 -0.41 2.49
C ALA A 131 3.48 -1.24 3.45
N PHE A 132 2.55 -0.62 4.18
CA PHE A 132 1.61 -1.31 5.07
C PHE A 132 0.32 -1.73 4.37
N LYS A 133 0.12 -1.33 3.12
CA LYS A 133 -1.10 -1.60 2.36
C LYS A 133 -0.87 -2.64 1.29
N CYS A 134 -1.87 -3.47 1.10
CA CYS A 134 -1.94 -4.43 0.01
C CYS A 134 -2.95 -3.91 -1.02
N PRO A 135 -2.57 -3.71 -2.30
CA PRO A 135 -3.51 -3.28 -3.34
C PRO A 135 -4.64 -4.28 -3.63
N SER A 136 -4.48 -5.53 -3.19
CA SER A 136 -5.51 -6.58 -3.25
C SER A 136 -6.42 -6.59 -2.01
N ASP A 137 -6.15 -5.75 -1.00
CA ASP A 137 -7.00 -5.65 0.19
C ASP A 137 -8.33 -4.99 -0.17
N VAL A 138 -9.42 -5.47 0.43
CA VAL A 138 -10.73 -4.86 0.23
C VAL A 138 -10.81 -3.59 1.09
N PRO A 139 -11.35 -2.47 0.57
CA PRO A 139 -11.54 -1.30 1.40
C PRO A 139 -12.50 -1.65 2.55
N TYR A 140 -11.98 -1.73 3.78
CA TYR A 140 -12.84 -1.82 4.95
C TYR A 140 -13.60 -0.50 5.05
N PRO A 141 -14.95 -0.50 4.99
CA PRO A 141 -15.69 0.72 5.17
C PRO A 141 -15.43 1.16 6.61
N ASN A 142 -14.71 2.27 6.81
CA ASN A 142 -14.41 2.98 8.08
C ASN A 142 -13.09 2.74 8.86
N GLN A 143 -12.06 2.06 8.33
CA GLN A 143 -10.78 1.95 9.04
C GLN A 143 -9.75 3.01 8.63
N ALA A 144 -9.50 3.96 9.54
CA ALA A 144 -8.25 4.72 9.55
C ALA A 144 -7.12 3.72 9.83
N TYR A 145 -6.21 3.56 8.86
CA TYR A 145 -5.02 2.73 9.00
C TYR A 145 -4.16 3.35 10.11
N GLY A 146 -4.15 2.72 11.28
CA GLY A 146 -3.42 3.17 12.48
C GLY A 146 -1.99 2.68 12.53
#